data_AF-A0A2G2KUX4-F1
#
_entry.id   AF-A0A2G2KUX4-F1
#
_cell.length_a   1.000
_cell.length_b   1.000
_cell.length_c   1.000
_cell.angle_alpha   90.00
_cell.angle_beta   90.00
_cell.angle_gamma   90.00
#
_symmetry.space_group_name_H-M   'P 1'
#
loop_
_entity.id
_entity.type
_entity.pdbx_description
1 polymer ?
#
loop_
_entity_poly.entity_id
_entity_poly.type
_entity_poly.pdbx_seq_one_letter_code
_entity_poly.pdbx_strand_id
1 'polypeptide(L)'
;MESFEETELEQIRIALNNKPSTDEVIRIVCQYCIVSEKDIREKASPYRGFAMYACRRYGDTSQKQLATAFSLHHSGSCAYSINKVKKEIIEGGWRKLIDWFEKQLNIVKPT
;
A
#
# COMPACT_ATOMS: atom_id res chain seq x y z
N MET A 1 -21.60 6.04 -8.48
CA MET A 1 -20.72 7.09 -9.02
C MET A 1 -20.23 7.82 -7.79
N GLU A 2 -19.08 7.42 -7.23
CA GLU A 2 -18.44 8.21 -6.16
C GLU A 2 -18.21 9.62 -6.73
N SER A 3 -18.68 10.64 -6.02
CA SER A 3 -18.52 12.02 -6.49
C SER A 3 -17.03 12.38 -6.43
N PHE A 4 -16.58 13.25 -7.35
CA PHE A 4 -15.21 13.76 -7.37
C PHE A 4 -14.76 14.27 -5.99
N GLU A 5 -15.69 14.89 -5.26
CA GLU A 5 -15.50 15.40 -3.90
C GLU A 5 -15.16 14.29 -2.88
N GLU A 6 -15.76 13.11 -3.00
CA GLU A 6 -15.51 11.98 -2.10
C GLU A 6 -14.09 11.44 -2.23
N THR A 7 -13.58 11.37 -3.47
CA THR A 7 -12.19 10.97 -3.75
C THR A 7 -11.20 12.00 -3.23
N GLU A 8 -11.50 13.29 -3.36
CA GLU A 8 -10.64 14.38 -2.90
C GLU A 8 -10.55 14.44 -1.37
N LEU A 9 -11.69 14.31 -0.68
CA LEU A 9 -11.74 14.22 0.78
C LEU A 9 -10.93 13.03 1.30
N GLU A 10 -10.99 11.89 0.61
CA GLU A 10 -10.21 10.70 0.99
C GLU A 10 -8.69 10.91 0.82
N GLN A 11 -8.27 11.60 -0.24
CA GLN A 11 -6.87 11.99 -0.41
C GLN A 11 -6.40 12.91 0.72
N ILE A 12 -7.23 13.88 1.12
CA ILE A 12 -6.92 14.82 2.21
C ILE A 12 -6.78 14.08 3.54
N ARG A 13 -7.69 13.16 3.88
CA ARG A 13 -7.61 12.36 5.12
C ARG A 13 -6.31 11.56 5.22
N ILE A 14 -5.92 10.93 4.12
CA ILE A 14 -4.67 10.18 4.08
C ILE A 14 -3.46 11.10 4.21
N ALA A 15 -3.51 12.29 3.62
CA ALA A 15 -2.45 13.28 3.75
C ALA A 15 -2.32 13.88 5.17
N LEU A 16 -3.43 13.98 5.92
CA LEU A 16 -3.46 14.50 7.29
C LEU A 16 -3.01 13.48 8.35
N ASN A 17 -3.03 12.19 8.03
CA ASN A 17 -2.52 11.16 8.94
C ASN A 17 -0.99 11.14 8.95
N ASN A 18 -0.42 10.69 10.07
CA ASN A 18 1.02 10.40 10.14
C ASN A 18 1.36 9.35 9.08
N LYS A 19 2.07 9.78 8.04
CA LYS A 19 2.44 8.91 6.92
C LYS A 19 3.32 7.77 7.44
N PRO A 20 2.90 6.50 7.31
CA PRO A 20 3.69 5.38 7.80
C PRO A 20 5.00 5.26 7.03
N SER A 21 6.04 4.82 7.75
CA SER A 21 7.32 4.47 7.12
C SER A 21 7.18 3.20 6.26
N THR A 22 8.08 2.99 5.30
CA THR A 22 8.11 1.74 4.52
C THR A 22 8.16 0.49 5.40
N ASP A 23 8.91 0.54 6.51
CA ASP A 23 9.05 -0.58 7.44
C ASP A 23 7.77 -0.81 8.26
N GLU A 24 7.04 0.25 8.59
CA GLU A 24 5.72 0.15 9.22
C GLU A 24 4.70 -0.47 8.27
N VAL A 25 4.65 -0.03 7.01
CA VAL A 25 3.78 -0.64 5.98
C VAL A 25 4.08 -2.13 5.85
N ILE A 26 5.35 -2.51 5.74
CA ILE A 26 5.76 -3.92 5.60
C ILE A 26 5.34 -4.72 6.84
N ARG A 27 5.58 -4.22 8.05
CA ARG A 27 5.17 -4.88 9.30
C ARG A 27 3.66 -5.11 9.37
N ILE A 28 2.87 -4.10 9.03
CA ILE A 28 1.41 -4.19 9.00
C ILE A 28 0.98 -5.27 7.99
N VAL A 29 1.51 -5.27 6.76
CA VAL A 29 1.19 -6.31 5.76
C VAL A 29 1.59 -7.71 6.24
N CYS A 30 2.76 -7.86 6.89
CA CYS A 30 3.22 -9.14 7.44
C CYS A 30 2.27 -9.69 8.51
N GLN A 31 1.74 -8.83 9.38
CA GLN A 31 0.76 -9.21 10.40
C GLN A 31 -0.52 -9.78 9.77
N TYR A 32 -0.99 -9.20 8.66
CA TYR A 32 -2.19 -9.70 7.98
C TYR A 32 -2.00 -11.08 7.33
N CYS A 33 -0.88 -11.29 6.62
CA CYS A 33 -0.66 -12.51 5.84
C CYS A 33 0.21 -13.56 6.53
N ILE A 34 0.68 -13.29 7.76
CA ILE A 34 1.49 -14.21 8.58
C ILE A 34 2.74 -14.70 7.81
N VAL A 35 3.51 -13.73 7.30
CA VAL A 35 4.78 -13.99 6.59
C VAL A 35 5.90 -13.11 7.15
N SER A 36 7.14 -13.46 6.86
CA SER A 36 8.29 -12.66 7.29
C SER A 36 8.46 -11.39 6.45
N GLU A 37 9.06 -10.35 7.03
CA GLU A 37 9.42 -9.15 6.26
C GLU A 37 10.33 -9.46 5.08
N LYS A 38 11.28 -10.41 5.26
CA LYS A 38 12.18 -10.85 4.20
C LYS A 38 11.38 -11.39 3.00
N ASP A 39 10.35 -12.16 3.25
CA ASP A 39 9.50 -12.71 2.18
C ASP A 39 8.73 -11.61 1.45
N ILE A 40 8.20 -10.61 2.18
CA ILE A 40 7.56 -9.44 1.56
C ILE A 40 8.55 -8.60 0.75
N ARG A 41 9.80 -8.47 1.20
CA ARG A 41 10.81 -7.67 0.49
C ARG A 41 11.33 -8.37 -0.75
N GLU A 42 11.59 -9.68 -0.68
CA GLU A 42 12.42 -10.38 -1.68
C GLU A 42 11.64 -11.36 -2.55
N LYS A 43 10.60 -12.03 -2.02
CA LYS A 43 9.90 -13.09 -2.75
C LYS A 43 8.79 -12.52 -3.63
N ALA A 44 8.52 -13.18 -4.74
CA ALA A 44 7.35 -12.86 -5.55
C ALA A 44 6.09 -13.29 -4.80
N SER A 45 5.28 -12.33 -4.35
CA SER A 45 4.00 -12.58 -3.69
C SER A 45 3.02 -11.44 -4.02
N PRO A 46 1.70 -11.72 -4.02
CA PRO A 46 0.71 -10.66 -4.23
C PRO A 46 0.79 -9.62 -3.09
N TYR A 47 1.12 -10.03 -1.87
CA TYR A 47 1.28 -9.14 -0.71
C TYR A 47 2.47 -8.19 -0.82
N ARG A 48 3.55 -8.59 -1.51
CA ARG A 48 4.65 -7.68 -1.86
C ARG A 48 4.18 -6.55 -2.77
N GLY A 49 3.39 -6.88 -3.80
CA GLY A 49 2.78 -5.89 -4.67
C GLY A 49 1.87 -4.94 -3.89
N PHE A 50 1.06 -5.48 -2.99
CA PHE A 50 0.20 -4.66 -2.12
C PHE A 50 1.02 -3.74 -1.21
N ALA A 51 2.11 -4.24 -0.59
CA ALA A 51 2.96 -3.43 0.26
C ALA A 51 3.59 -2.26 -0.51
N MET A 52 4.03 -2.47 -1.76
CA MET A 52 4.52 -1.39 -2.63
C MET A 52 3.42 -0.37 -2.94
N TYR A 53 2.20 -0.83 -3.23
CA TYR A 53 1.04 0.03 -3.42
C TYR A 53 0.76 0.87 -2.17
N ALA A 54 0.70 0.24 -1.00
CA ALA A 54 0.41 0.89 0.27
C ALA A 54 1.46 1.96 0.63
N CYS A 55 2.75 1.67 0.42
CA CYS A 55 3.81 2.67 0.60
C CYS A 55 3.61 3.89 -0.29
N ARG A 56 3.10 3.69 -1.53
CA ARG A 56 2.86 4.78 -2.48
C ARG A 56 1.55 5.54 -2.19
N ARG A 57 0.56 4.85 -1.61
CA ARG A 57 -0.78 5.39 -1.33
C ARG A 57 -0.85 6.15 -0.02
N TYR A 58 -0.24 5.61 1.03
CA TYR A 58 -0.34 6.09 2.40
C TYR A 58 0.97 6.70 2.92
N GLY A 59 2.12 6.25 2.40
CA GLY A 59 3.45 6.75 2.78
C GLY A 59 3.97 7.88 1.89
N ASP A 60 5.23 8.27 2.13
CA ASP A 60 5.96 9.29 1.33
C ASP A 60 7.20 8.72 0.63
N THR A 61 7.21 7.40 0.40
CA THR A 61 8.40 6.71 -0.11
C THR A 61 8.60 7.01 -1.59
N SER A 62 9.78 7.53 -1.95
CA SER A 62 10.16 7.72 -3.36
C SER A 62 10.32 6.39 -4.10
N GLN A 63 10.23 6.42 -5.43
CA GLN A 63 10.40 5.21 -6.26
C GLN A 63 11.77 4.54 -6.08
N LYS A 64 12.83 5.34 -5.84
CA LYS A 64 14.18 4.82 -5.56
C LYS A 64 14.22 4.10 -4.21
N GLN A 65 13.63 4.70 -3.17
CA GLN A 65 13.56 4.09 -1.84
C GLN A 65 12.71 2.81 -1.85
N LEU A 66 11.61 2.77 -2.62
CA LEU A 66 10.83 1.54 -2.82
C LEU A 66 11.66 0.43 -3.48
N ALA A 67 12.40 0.76 -4.55
CA ALA A 67 13.21 -0.22 -5.23
C ALA A 67 14.26 -0.85 -4.30
N THR A 68 14.89 -0.04 -3.45
CA THR A 68 15.82 -0.51 -2.43
C THR A 68 15.12 -1.34 -1.35
N ALA A 69 14.01 -0.84 -0.79
CA ALA A 69 13.32 -1.50 0.32
C ALA A 69 12.76 -2.88 -0.04
N PHE A 70 12.42 -3.08 -1.32
CA PHE A 70 11.90 -4.34 -1.86
C PHE A 70 12.92 -5.04 -2.76
N SER A 71 14.22 -4.80 -2.64
CA SER A 71 15.27 -5.55 -3.36
C SER A 71 15.01 -5.71 -4.88
N LEU A 72 14.57 -4.64 -5.55
CA LEU A 72 14.25 -4.65 -6.97
C LEU A 72 15.47 -4.23 -7.81
N HIS A 73 15.71 -4.95 -8.91
CA HIS A 73 16.82 -4.65 -9.83
C HIS A 73 16.59 -3.37 -10.65
N HIS A 74 15.34 -3.06 -10.96
CA HIS A 74 14.98 -1.87 -11.72
C HIS A 74 13.93 -1.07 -10.97
N SER A 75 14.12 0.25 -10.89
CA SER A 75 13.15 1.16 -10.25
C SER A 75 11.77 1.11 -10.92
N GLY A 76 11.71 0.79 -12.21
CA GLY A 76 10.47 0.58 -12.96
C GLY A 76 9.65 -0.64 -12.52
N SER A 77 10.26 -1.64 -11.88
CA SER A 77 9.56 -2.86 -11.43
C SER A 77 8.52 -2.58 -10.34
N CYS A 78 8.70 -1.50 -9.57
CA CYS A 78 7.68 -1.02 -8.62
C CYS A 78 6.38 -0.64 -9.34
N ALA A 79 6.49 0.10 -10.45
CA ALA A 79 5.35 0.69 -11.14
C ALA A 79 4.41 -0.39 -11.70
N TYR A 80 4.97 -1.46 -12.28
CA TYR A 80 4.20 -2.60 -12.76
C TYR A 80 3.37 -3.24 -11.64
N SER A 81 4.01 -3.56 -10.51
CA SER A 81 3.36 -4.20 -9.36
C SER A 81 2.27 -3.31 -8.74
N ILE A 82 2.56 -2.01 -8.58
CA ILE A 82 1.60 -1.03 -8.07
C ILE A 82 0.40 -0.90 -8.99
N ASN A 83 0.61 -0.80 -10.30
CA ASN A 83 -0.49 -0.66 -11.27
C ASN A 83 -1.34 -1.92 -11.36
N LYS A 84 -0.73 -3.11 -11.22
CA LYS A 84 -1.46 -4.37 -11.12
C LYS A 84 -2.40 -4.37 -9.91
N VAL A 85 -1.90 -4.02 -8.73
CA VAL A 85 -2.74 -3.94 -7.51
C VAL A 85 -3.83 -2.90 -7.65
N LYS A 86 -3.55 -1.72 -8.23
CA LYS A 86 -4.58 -0.69 -8.51
C LYS A 86 -5.72 -1.24 -9.38
N LYS A 87 -5.39 -1.99 -10.43
CA LYS A 87 -6.38 -2.63 -11.30
C LYS A 87 -7.22 -3.63 -10.53
N GLU A 88 -6.58 -4.50 -9.75
CA GLU A 88 -7.27 -5.51 -8.93
C GLU A 88 -8.19 -4.86 -7.87
N ILE A 89 -7.84 -3.69 -7.32
CA ILE A 89 -8.70 -2.92 -6.40
C ILE A 89 -9.95 -2.40 -7.12
N ILE A 90 -9.81 -1.86 -8.33
CA ILE A 90 -10.95 -1.40 -9.15
C ILE A 90 -11.88 -2.58 -9.46
N GLU A 91 -11.33 -3.76 -9.68
CA GLU A 91 -12.08 -5.01 -9.89
C GLU A 91 -12.71 -5.58 -8.61
N GLY A 92 -12.59 -4.89 -7.46
CA GLY A 92 -13.17 -5.28 -6.18
C GLY A 92 -12.30 -6.21 -5.33
N GLY A 93 -11.08 -6.50 -5.77
CA GLY A 93 -10.06 -7.22 -5.01
C GLY A 93 -9.56 -6.41 -3.81
N TRP A 94 -8.81 -7.08 -2.93
CA TRP A 94 -8.08 -6.47 -1.80
C TRP A 94 -8.89 -5.77 -0.71
N ARG A 95 -10.22 -5.61 -0.86
CA ARG A 95 -11.07 -4.87 0.09
C ARG A 95 -10.84 -5.23 1.56
N LYS A 96 -10.80 -6.53 1.89
CA LYS A 96 -10.55 -7.00 3.27
C LYS A 96 -9.19 -6.55 3.82
N LEU A 97 -8.15 -6.60 2.99
CA LEU A 97 -6.82 -6.17 3.40
C LEU A 97 -6.74 -4.65 3.51
N ILE A 98 -7.37 -3.90 2.59
CA ILE A 98 -7.43 -2.43 2.66
C ILE A 98 -8.14 -2.00 3.94
N ASP A 99 -9.33 -2.53 4.22
CA ASP A 99 -10.08 -2.18 5.42
C ASP A 99 -9.31 -2.53 6.71
N TRP A 100 -8.61 -3.67 6.72
CA TRP A 100 -7.76 -4.04 7.84
C TRP A 100 -6.55 -3.10 7.99
N PHE A 101 -5.89 -2.78 6.87
CA PHE A 101 -4.71 -1.92 6.83
C PHE A 101 -5.03 -0.49 7.26
N GLU A 102 -6.12 0.08 6.77
CA GLU A 102 -6.59 1.43 7.12
C GLU A 102 -6.99 1.52 8.60
N LYS A 103 -7.54 0.45 9.17
CA LYS A 103 -7.78 0.36 10.63
C LYS A 103 -6.48 0.39 11.42
N GLN A 104 -5.41 -0.29 10.97
CA GLN A 104 -4.11 -0.24 11.64
C GLN A 104 -3.49 1.17 11.56
N LEU A 105 -3.76 1.90 10.49
CA LEU A 105 -3.30 3.29 10.33
C LEU A 105 -4.22 4.33 10.99
N ASN A 106 -5.29 3.92 11.67
CA ASN A 106 -6.30 4.81 12.26
C ASN A 106 -6.91 5.80 11.24
N ILE A 107 -7.05 5.40 9.98
CA ILE A 107 -7.71 6.22 8.95
C ILE A 107 -9.22 6.19 9.19
N VAL A 108 -9.78 7.32 9.62
CA VAL A 108 -11.21 7.48 9.92
C VAL A 108 -12.00 7.61 8.63
N LYS A 109 -12.86 6.65 8.33
CA LYS A 109 -13.86 6.77 7.25
C LYS A 109 -15.08 7.55 7.77
N PRO A 110 -15.68 8.43 6.95
CA PRO A 110 -16.91 9.13 7.31
C PRO A 110 -18.04 8.11 7.43
N THR A 111 -18.94 8.35 8.39
CA THR A 111 -20.12 7.52 8.62
C THR A 111 -21.27 8.03 7.76
#